data_AF-A0A1V1WYL5-F1
#
_entry.id   AF-A0A1V1WYL5-F1
#
_cell.length_a   1.000
_cell.length_b   1.000
_cell.length_c   1.000
_cell.angle_alpha   90.00
_cell.angle_beta   90.00
_cell.angle_gamma   90.00
#
_symmetry.space_group_name_H-M   'P 1'
#
loop_
_entity.id
_entity.type
_entity.pdbx_description
1 polymer ?
#
loop_
_entity_poly.entity_id
_entity_poly.type
_entity_poly.pdbx_seq_one_letter_code
_entity_poly.pdbx_strand_id
1 'polypeptide(L)'
;MNIEITNFTPLQSKGSFQGFVSVLLTEPGVEISGIAVHEKDDKRWLQLPAKPYKKPDGKTGWSYLISFREKKNYQQFQNATLEAIDALQRQDRRNKTNGNTSQT
;
A
#
# COMPACT_ATOMS: atom_id res chain seq x y z
N MET A 1 -13.76 -3.22 6.70
CA MET A 1 -13.63 -2.21 5.62
C MET A 1 -13.37 -2.97 4.35
N ASN A 2 -14.17 -2.77 3.31
CA ASN A 2 -14.00 -3.49 2.05
C ASN A 2 -13.03 -2.70 1.14
N ILE A 3 -11.96 -3.35 0.70
CA ILE A 3 -10.87 -2.72 -0.04
C ILE A 3 -10.44 -3.63 -1.18
N GLU A 4 -10.23 -3.05 -2.36
CA GLU A 4 -9.64 -3.74 -3.50
C GLU A 4 -8.30 -3.09 -3.86
N ILE A 5 -7.31 -3.92 -4.22
CA ILE A 5 -6.02 -3.42 -4.73
C ILE A 5 -6.20 -3.13 -6.22
N THR A 6 -6.17 -1.86 -6.60
CA THR A 6 -6.28 -1.45 -8.02
C THR A 6 -4.94 -1.50 -8.73
N ASN A 7 -3.84 -1.25 -7.99
CA ASN A 7 -2.49 -1.34 -8.51
C ASN A 7 -1.50 -1.62 -7.38
N PHE A 8 -0.52 -2.49 -7.62
CA PHE A 8 0.61 -2.71 -6.73
C PHE A 8 1.90 -2.64 -7.53
N THR A 9 2.76 -1.67 -7.20
CA THR A 9 4.06 -1.47 -7.82
C THR A 9 5.15 -1.83 -6.81
N PRO A 10 5.63 -3.09 -6.81
CA PRO A 10 6.71 -3.50 -5.92
C PRO A 10 8.01 -2.79 -6.32
N LEU A 11 8.77 -2.32 -5.34
CA LEU A 11 10.08 -1.73 -5.56
C LEU A 11 11.09 -2.46 -4.68
N GLN A 12 12.13 -3.00 -5.31
CA GLN A 12 13.25 -3.58 -4.58
C GLN A 12 14.03 -2.44 -3.91
N SER A 13 13.93 -2.33 -2.59
CA SER A 13 14.69 -1.33 -1.84
C SER A 13 15.55 -1.97 -0.75
N LYS A 14 16.73 -1.38 -0.51
CA LYS A 14 17.55 -1.68 0.67
C LYS A 14 16.98 -0.89 1.85
N GLY A 15 15.92 -1.40 2.46
CA GLY A 15 15.30 -0.72 3.60
C GLY A 15 13.90 -1.24 3.86
N SER A 16 13.11 -0.46 4.60
CA SER A 16 11.75 -0.87 4.91
C SER A 16 10.80 -0.72 3.72
N PHE A 17 11.08 0.16 2.76
CA PHE A 17 10.16 0.46 1.68
C PHE A 17 10.03 -0.71 0.68
N GLN A 18 8.80 -1.16 0.44
CA GLN A 18 8.51 -2.31 -0.44
C GLN A 18 7.84 -1.91 -1.76
N GLY A 19 7.45 -0.64 -1.89
CA GLY A 19 6.79 -0.12 -3.08
C GLY A 19 5.54 0.69 -2.77
N PHE A 20 4.73 0.91 -3.81
CA PHE A 20 3.50 1.67 -3.72
C PHE A 20 2.29 0.80 -4.03
N VAL A 21 1.18 1.09 -3.35
CA VAL A 21 -0.11 0.49 -3.59
C VAL A 21 -1.16 1.57 -3.83
N SER A 22 -2.11 1.27 -4.72
CA SER A 22 -3.34 2.03 -4.89
C SER A 22 -4.51 1.13 -4.52
N VAL A 23 -5.44 1.68 -3.76
CA VAL A 23 -6.56 0.93 -3.19
C VAL A 23 -7.87 1.64 -3.44
N LEU A 24 -8.89 0.85 -3.80
CA LEU A 24 -10.27 1.31 -3.89
C LEU A 24 -11.00 0.93 -2.61
N LEU A 25 -11.50 1.94 -1.89
CA LEU A 25 -12.55 1.75 -0.90
C LEU A 25 -13.85 1.55 -1.66
N THR A 26 -14.30 0.30 -1.81
CA THR A 26 -15.43 -0.04 -2.69
C THR A 26 -16.72 0.68 -2.31
N GLU A 27 -16.92 0.89 -1.01
CA GLU A 27 -17.91 1.80 -0.46
C GLU A 27 -17.15 2.79 0.45
N PRO A 28 -16.98 4.06 0.05
CA PRO A 28 -17.85 4.86 -0.83
C PRO A 28 -17.41 5.03 -2.31
N GLY A 29 -16.58 4.15 -2.87
CA GLY A 29 -16.08 4.28 -4.24
C GLY A 29 -14.93 5.27 -4.38
N VAL A 30 -14.05 5.33 -3.37
CA VAL A 30 -12.92 6.26 -3.32
C VAL A 30 -11.62 5.52 -3.54
N GLU A 31 -10.89 5.91 -4.57
CA GLU A 31 -9.53 5.42 -4.79
C GLU A 31 -8.50 6.29 -4.06
N ILE A 32 -7.57 5.62 -3.39
CA ILE A 32 -6.42 6.24 -2.74
C ILE A 32 -5.17 5.65 -3.38
N SER A 33 -4.49 6.46 -4.18
CA SER A 33 -3.27 6.07 -4.89
C SER A 33 -2.00 6.59 -4.19
N GLY A 34 -0.88 5.89 -4.39
CA GLY A 34 0.43 6.33 -3.89
C GLY A 34 0.66 6.07 -2.39
N ILE A 35 0.01 5.06 -1.83
CA ILE A 35 0.27 4.60 -0.46
C ILE A 35 1.59 3.84 -0.46
N ALA A 36 2.54 4.26 0.37
CA ALA A 36 3.80 3.55 0.51
C ALA A 36 3.64 2.35 1.44
N VAL A 37 4.11 1.18 1.00
CA VAL A 37 4.14 -0.04 1.81
C VAL A 37 5.53 -0.19 2.40
N HIS A 38 5.60 -0.43 3.70
CA HIS A 38 6.84 -0.68 4.40
C HIS A 38 6.80 -2.00 5.17
N GLU A 39 7.95 -2.64 5.27
CA GLU A 39 8.20 -3.89 5.96
C GLU A 39 9.61 -3.90 6.56
N LYS A 40 9.74 -4.14 7.86
CA LYS A 40 11.02 -4.31 8.54
C LYS A 40 10.82 -5.13 9.80
N ASP A 41 11.72 -6.07 10.07
CA ASP A 41 11.71 -6.91 11.28
C ASP A 41 10.32 -7.55 11.52
N ASP A 42 9.75 -8.15 10.46
CA ASP A 42 8.41 -8.75 10.40
C ASP A 42 7.23 -7.79 10.67
N LYS A 43 7.49 -6.49 10.79
CA LYS A 43 6.46 -5.46 10.95
C LYS A 43 6.18 -4.78 9.63
N ARG A 44 4.91 -4.73 9.27
CA ARG A 44 4.42 -4.03 8.09
C ARG A 44 3.57 -2.83 8.47
N TRP A 45 3.75 -1.72 7.75
CA TRP A 45 2.93 -0.53 7.92
C TRP A 45 2.74 0.18 6.60
N LEU A 46 1.70 0.99 6.55
CA LEU A 46 1.44 1.87 5.43
C LEU A 46 1.87 3.28 5.79
N GLN A 47 2.30 4.03 4.80
CA GLN A 47 2.45 5.47 4.90
C GLN A 47 1.51 6.11 3.88
N LEU A 48 0.57 6.91 4.38
CA LEU A 48 -0.44 7.57 3.55
C LEU A 48 0.22 8.53 2.56
N PRO A 49 -0.42 8.77 1.40
CA PRO A 49 0.06 9.71 0.40
C PRO A 49 0.30 11.08 1.01
N ALA A 50 1.46 11.66 0.72
CA ALA A 50 1.86 12.97 1.22
C ALA A 50 2.49 13.80 0.11
N LYS A 51 2.26 15.12 0.14
CA LYS A 51 2.95 16.07 -0.73
C LYS A 51 4.06 16.80 0.03
N PRO A 52 5.22 17.04 -0.60
CA PRO A 52 6.24 17.90 -0.03
C PRO A 52 5.78 19.37 -0.11
N TYR A 53 6.18 20.17 0.87
CA TYR A 53 6.01 21.62 0.86
C TYR A 53 7.25 22.32 1.44
N LYS A 54 7.45 23.59 1.11
CA LYS A 54 8.54 24.39 1.69
C LYS A 54 8.05 25.05 2.98
N LYS A 55 8.78 24.81 4.07
CA LYS A 55 8.57 25.48 5.35
C LYS A 55 9.18 26.88 5.33
N PRO A 56 8.79 27.78 6.25
CA PRO A 56 9.41 29.11 6.39
C PRO A 56 10.92 29.07 6.64
N ASP A 57 11.44 27.99 7.23
CA ASP A 57 12.87 27.76 7.47
C ASP A 57 13.63 27.22 6.23
N GLY A 58 12.97 27.14 5.07
CA GLY A 58 13.53 26.62 3.83
C GLY A 58 13.58 25.10 3.72
N LYS A 59 13.26 24.36 4.79
CA LYS A 59 13.28 22.88 4.79
C LYS A 59 12.05 22.32 4.09
N THR A 60 12.18 21.09 3.58
CA THR A 60 11.05 20.34 3.03
C THR A 60 10.23 19.74 4.18
N GLY A 61 8.97 20.15 4.29
CA GLY A 61 7.95 19.49 5.09
C GLY A 61 7.14 18.51 4.25
N TRP A 62 6.40 17.63 4.93
CA TRP A 62 5.48 16.68 4.30
C TRP A 62 4.10 16.86 4.89
N SER A 63 3.08 16.91 4.04
CA SER A 63 1.69 17.05 4.42
C SER A 63 0.89 15.90 3.81
N TYR A 64 0.22 15.12 4.65
CA TYR A 64 -0.64 14.03 4.18
C TYR A 64 -1.80 14.59 3.37
N LEU A 65 -2.09 13.96 2.24
CA LEU A 65 -3.22 14.31 1.37
C LEU A 65 -4.54 13.77 1.91
N ILE A 66 -4.46 12.68 2.68
CA ILE A 66 -5.60 12.04 3.32
C ILE A 66 -5.27 11.78 4.79
N SER A 67 -6.31 11.79 5.63
CA SER A 67 -6.18 11.45 7.04
C SER A 67 -7.42 10.74 7.54
N PHE A 68 -7.24 9.77 8.42
CA PHE A 68 -8.33 9.14 9.14
C PHE A 68 -8.51 9.88 10.46
N ARG A 69 -9.73 10.37 10.71
CA ARG A 69 -10.04 11.14 11.92
C ARG A 69 -9.86 10.35 13.20
N GLU A 70 -10.12 9.04 13.13
CA GLU A 70 -9.94 8.12 14.24
C GLU A 70 -8.82 7.12 13.95
N LYS A 71 -8.00 6.85 14.96
CA LYS A 71 -6.93 5.84 14.90
C LYS A 71 -7.48 4.45 14.55
N LYS A 72 -8.68 4.11 15.04
CA LYS A 72 -9.35 2.84 14.75
C LYS A 72 -9.62 2.67 13.25
N ASN A 73 -10.07 3.72 12.58
CA ASN A 73 -10.35 3.68 11.14
C ASN A 73 -9.07 3.49 10.33
N TYR A 74 -7.98 4.16 10.73
CA TYR A 74 -6.67 3.94 10.14
C TYR A 74 -6.17 2.51 10.32
N GLN A 75 -6.30 1.94 11.53
CA GLN A 75 -5.89 0.56 11.80
C GLN A 75 -6.70 -0.45 10.98
N GLN A 76 -8.01 -0.25 10.87
CA GLN A 76 -8.87 -1.08 10.03
C GLN A 76 -8.46 -1.01 8.55
N PHE A 77 -8.21 0.20 8.06
CA PHE A 77 -7.70 0.42 6.71
C PHE A 77 -6.36 -0.27 6.47
N GLN A 78 -5.42 -0.10 7.40
CA GLN A 78 -4.08 -0.70 7.31
C GLN A 78 -4.16 -2.23 7.25
N ASN A 79 -4.90 -2.84 8.17
CA ASN A 79 -5.03 -4.29 8.23
C ASN A 79 -5.70 -4.85 6.96
N ALA A 80 -6.82 -4.26 6.53
CA ALA A 80 -7.54 -4.71 5.34
C ALA A 80 -6.69 -4.57 4.06
N THR A 81 -5.93 -3.48 3.95
CA THR A 81 -5.04 -3.26 2.80
C THR A 81 -3.88 -4.26 2.77
N LEU A 82 -3.24 -4.52 3.91
CA LEU A 82 -2.15 -5.50 3.99
C LEU A 82 -2.65 -6.92 3.67
N GLU A 83 -3.81 -7.30 4.18
CA GLU A 83 -4.46 -8.58 3.86
C GLU A 83 -4.77 -8.70 2.35
N ALA A 84 -5.28 -7.64 1.73
CA ALA A 84 -5.56 -7.62 0.30
C ALA A 84 -4.27 -7.71 -0.55
N ILE A 85 -3.18 -7.06 -0.12
CA ILE A 85 -1.85 -7.22 -0.75
C ILE A 85 -1.39 -8.67 -0.65
N ASP A 86 -1.53 -9.32 0.52
CA ASP A 86 -1.11 -10.71 0.72
C ASP A 86 -1.93 -11.68 -0.12
N ALA A 87 -3.23 -11.42 -0.28
CA ALA A 87 -4.09 -12.17 -1.19
C ALA A 87 -3.60 -12.04 -2.64
N LEU A 88 -3.35 -10.82 -3.11
CA LEU A 88 -2.84 -10.56 -4.46
C LEU A 88 -1.50 -11.28 -4.72
N GLN A 89 -0.54 -11.14 -3.81
CA GLN A 89 0.77 -11.78 -3.97
C GLN A 89 0.69 -13.32 -3.94
N ARG A 90 -0.23 -13.90 -3.17
CA ARG A 90 -0.49 -15.35 -3.19
C ARG A 90 -1.04 -15.79 -4.55
N GLN A 91 -1.95 -15.02 -5.14
CA GLN A 91 -2.50 -15.30 -6.48
C GLN A 91 -1.41 -15.21 -7.56
N ASP A 92 -0.58 -14.16 -7.51
CA ASP A 92 0.54 -13.99 -8.45
C ASP A 92 1.53 -15.15 -8.40
N ARG A 93 1.87 -15.63 -7.20
CA ARG A 93 2.72 -16.81 -7.02
C ARG A 93 2.09 -18.06 -7.61
N ARG A 94 0.79 -18.28 -7.35
CA ARG A 94 0.05 -19.45 -7.88
C ARG A 94 -0.02 -19.44 -9.40
N ASN A 95 -0.28 -18.27 -10.01
CA ASN A 95 -0.36 -18.13 -11.47
C ASN A 95 0.99 -18.41 -12.13
N LYS A 96 2.10 -17.98 -11.52
CA LYS A 96 3.46 -18.30 -12.02
C LYS A 96 3.79 -19.79 -11.93
N THR A 97 3.37 -20.47 -10.88
CA THR A 97 3.60 -21.93 -10.74
C THR A 97 2.81 -22.72 -11.77
N ASN A 98 1.55 -22.37 -12.01
CA ASN A 98 0.67 -23.10 -12.95
C ASN A 98 0.98 -22.80 -14.43
N GLY A 99 1.50 -21.61 -14.74
CA GLY A 99 1.88 -21.25 -16.11
C GLY A 99 3.14 -21.96 -16.63
N ASN A 100 3.93 -22.59 -15.75
CA ASN A 100 5.19 -23.25 -16.11
C ASN A 100 5.04 -24.76 -16.39
N THR A 101 3.81 -25.29 -16.42
CA THR A 101 3.52 -26.74 -16.60
C THR A 101 2.94 -27.08 -17.98
N SER A 102 3.01 -26.17 -18.96
CA SER A 102 2.46 -26.39 -20.32
C SER A 102 3.48 -26.37 -21.45
N GLN A 103 4.76 -26.56 -21.16
CA GLN A 103 5.77 -26.83 -22.19
C GLN A 103 6.57 -28.09 -21.81
N THR A 104 6.06 -29.25 -22.24
CA THR A 104 6.80 -30.50 -22.45
C THR A 104 6.23 -31.18 -23.67
#